data_AF-A0A351HVW8-F1
#
_entry.id   AF-A0A351HVW8-F1
#
_cell.length_a   1.000
_cell.length_b   1.000
_cell.length_c   1.000
_cell.angle_alpha   90.00
_cell.angle_beta   90.00
_cell.angle_gamma   90.00
#
_symmetry.space_group_name_H-M   'P 1'
#
loop_
_entity.id
_entity.type
_entity.pdbx_description
1 polymer ?
#
loop_
_entity_poly.entity_id
_entity_poly.type
_entity_poly.pdbx_seq_one_letter_code
_entity_poly.pdbx_strand_id
1 'polypeptide(L)'
;MLNNIAREKEVLKVANRIIGLFKYAFIVNGQEFYIAANAGIAIFPKDGETAEELIKNADIAMYKAKDKGKNNYVLCSNTIYEEVEFKN
;
A
#
# COMPACT_ATOMS: atom_id res chain seq x y z
N MET A 1 5.11 -9.87 -4.67
CA MET A 1 6.35 -9.49 -3.97
C MET A 1 7.29 -8.83 -4.97
N LEU A 2 8.03 -7.80 -4.53
CA LEU A 2 9.08 -7.18 -5.34
C LEU A 2 10.43 -7.66 -4.79
N ASN A 3 11.24 -8.30 -5.64
CA ASN A 3 12.54 -8.84 -5.26
C ASN A 3 13.67 -7.98 -5.83
N ASN A 4 14.89 -8.16 -5.29
CA ASN A 4 16.10 -7.47 -5.75
C ASN A 4 15.97 -5.94 -5.76
N ILE A 5 15.39 -5.39 -4.69
CA ILE A 5 15.29 -3.94 -4.49
C ILE A 5 16.47 -3.50 -3.61
N ALA A 6 17.27 -2.57 -4.12
CA ALA A 6 18.42 -2.05 -3.38
C ALA A 6 18.03 -0.91 -2.45
N ARG A 7 16.98 -0.14 -2.79
CA ARG A 7 16.58 1.06 -2.06
C ARG A 7 15.07 1.21 -1.96
N GLU A 8 14.60 1.67 -0.81
CA GLU A 8 13.19 1.98 -0.53
C GLU A 8 12.56 2.89 -1.63
N LYS A 9 13.34 3.83 -2.18
CA LYS A 9 12.91 4.71 -3.29
C LYS A 9 12.44 3.94 -4.53
N GLU A 10 12.94 2.74 -4.78
CA GLU A 10 12.52 1.92 -5.93
C GLU A 10 11.14 1.32 -5.68
N VAL A 11 10.85 0.91 -4.45
CA VAL A 11 9.50 0.49 -4.02
C VAL A 11 8.51 1.62 -4.26
N LEU A 12 8.87 2.85 -3.85
CA LEU A 12 8.02 4.03 -4.03
C LEU A 12 7.75 4.34 -5.51
N LYS A 13 8.72 4.16 -6.40
CA LYS A 13 8.51 4.31 -7.85
C LYS A 13 7.47 3.31 -8.37
N VAL A 14 7.55 2.05 -7.93
CA VAL A 14 6.58 1.02 -8.34
C VAL A 14 5.20 1.32 -7.78
N ALA A 15 5.11 1.70 -6.49
CA ALA A 15 3.85 2.08 -5.86
C ALA A 15 3.18 3.26 -6.57
N ASN A 16 3.94 4.32 -6.86
CA ASN A 16 3.47 5.48 -7.63
C ASN A 16 2.93 5.06 -9.01
N ARG A 17 3.63 4.15 -9.70
CA ARG A 17 3.18 3.67 -11.01
C ARG A 17 1.86 2.91 -10.89
N ILE A 18 1.75 1.96 -9.95
CA ILE A 18 0.55 1.14 -9.76
C ILE A 18 -0.65 2.01 -9.39
N ILE A 19 -0.51 2.84 -8.35
CA ILE A 19 -1.59 3.71 -7.88
C ILE A 19 -1.96 4.76 -8.94
N GLY A 20 -0.99 5.23 -9.73
CA GLY A 20 -1.23 6.14 -10.85
C GLY A 20 -2.16 5.58 -11.93
N LEU A 21 -2.22 4.25 -12.11
CA LEU A 21 -3.14 3.62 -13.08
C LEU A 21 -4.61 3.85 -12.71
N PHE A 22 -4.92 3.97 -11.42
CA PHE A 22 -6.28 4.19 -10.91
C PHE A 22 -6.75 5.64 -11.05
N LYS A 23 -5.96 6.50 -11.69
CA LYS A 23 -6.40 7.85 -12.11
C LYS A 23 -7.22 7.81 -13.41
N TYR A 24 -7.15 6.71 -14.15
CA TYR A 24 -7.83 6.52 -15.42
C TYR A 24 -9.00 5.55 -15.26
N ALA A 25 -10.01 5.68 -16.12
CA ALA A 25 -11.12 4.74 -16.16
C ALA A 25 -10.67 3.36 -16.67
N PHE A 26 -11.26 2.31 -16.10
CA PHE A 26 -11.18 0.97 -16.64
C PHE A 26 -12.35 0.75 -17.58
N ILE A 27 -12.08 0.30 -18.81
CA ILE A 27 -13.14 -0.02 -19.78
C ILE A 27 -13.50 -1.50 -19.67
N VAL A 28 -14.73 -1.78 -19.27
CA VAL A 28 -15.28 -3.15 -19.20
C VAL A 28 -16.58 -3.17 -20.00
N ASN A 29 -16.65 -4.01 -21.04
CA ASN A 29 -17.81 -4.09 -21.95
C ASN A 29 -18.22 -2.73 -22.55
N GLY A 30 -17.24 -1.87 -22.85
CA GLY A 30 -17.48 -0.52 -23.39
C GLY A 30 -17.98 0.50 -22.38
N GLN A 31 -18.09 0.14 -21.09
CA GLN A 31 -18.45 1.05 -20.00
C GLN A 31 -17.21 1.50 -19.23
N GLU A 32 -17.19 2.77 -18.82
CA GLU A 32 -16.12 3.35 -18.01
C GLU A 32 -16.37 3.14 -16.51
N PHE A 33 -15.37 2.59 -15.81
CA PHE A 33 -15.36 2.42 -14.36
C PHE A 33 -14.23 3.21 -13.73
N TYR A 34 -14.59 4.18 -12.90
CA TYR A 34 -13.64 4.94 -12.08
C TYR A 34 -13.54 4.28 -10.71
N ILE A 35 -12.49 3.49 -10.51
CA ILE A 35 -12.18 2.84 -9.25
C ILE A 35 -10.93 3.45 -8.62
N ALA A 36 -10.87 3.42 -7.29
CA ALA A 36 -9.70 3.84 -6.55
C ALA A 36 -9.02 2.63 -5.92
N ALA A 37 -7.71 2.71 -5.75
CA ALA A 37 -6.95 1.72 -4.98
C ALA A 37 -6.13 2.40 -3.90
N ASN A 38 -5.99 1.72 -2.77
CA ASN A 38 -5.06 2.08 -1.73
C ASN A 38 -4.16 0.87 -1.43
N ALA A 39 -2.89 1.12 -1.10
CA ALA A 39 -1.92 0.07 -0.87
C ALA A 39 -1.12 0.30 0.42
N GLY A 40 -0.86 -0.78 1.15
CA GLY A 40 0.11 -0.79 2.23
C GLY A 40 1.33 -1.58 1.80
N ILE A 41 2.51 -1.15 2.27
CA ILE A 41 3.79 -1.68 1.80
C ILE A 41 4.61 -2.06 3.04
N ALA A 42 5.00 -3.33 3.15
CA ALA A 42 5.93 -3.81 4.16
C ALA A 42 7.21 -4.33 3.49
N ILE A 43 8.36 -4.10 4.12
CA ILE A 43 9.70 -4.39 3.59
C ILE A 43 10.41 -5.36 4.54
N PHE A 44 10.76 -6.54 4.05
CA PHE A 44 11.64 -7.46 4.76
C PHE A 44 13.09 -6.93 4.81
N PRO A 45 13.82 -7.09 5.93
CA PRO A 45 13.36 -7.56 7.24
C PRO A 45 12.81 -6.44 8.15
N LYS A 46 12.88 -5.18 7.70
CA LYS A 46 12.56 -3.97 8.48
C LYS A 46 11.17 -4.00 9.12
N ASP A 47 10.16 -4.48 8.38
CA ASP A 47 8.75 -4.46 8.77
C ASP A 47 8.24 -5.87 9.12
N GLY A 48 9.12 -6.81 9.43
CA GLY A 48 8.77 -8.20 9.75
C GLY A 48 9.80 -9.19 9.21
N GLU A 49 10.07 -10.24 9.97
CA GLU A 49 11.02 -11.29 9.61
C GLU A 49 10.30 -12.52 9.02
N THR A 50 8.99 -12.64 9.26
CA THR A 50 8.13 -13.69 8.71
C THR A 50 7.17 -13.16 7.65
N ALA A 51 6.67 -14.04 6.78
CA ALA A 51 5.67 -13.67 5.78
C ALA A 51 4.37 -13.19 6.45
N GLU A 52 3.96 -13.84 7.53
CA GLU A 52 2.79 -13.51 8.32
C GLU A 52 2.88 -12.09 8.91
N GLU A 53 4.04 -11.72 9.48
CA GLU A 53 4.29 -10.36 9.99
C GLU A 53 4.21 -9.32 8.87
N LEU A 54 4.88 -9.57 7.74
CA LEU A 54 4.88 -8.64 6.61
C LEU A 54 3.48 -8.42 6.03
N ILE A 55 2.68 -9.48 5.91
CA ILE A 55 1.30 -9.39 5.43
C ILE A 55 0.45 -8.58 6.42
N LYS A 56 0.51 -8.90 7.71
CA LYS A 56 -0.20 -8.16 8.75
C LYS A 56 0.16 -6.67 8.72
N ASN A 57 1.43 -6.36 8.60
CA ASN A 57 1.94 -5.00 8.65
C ASN A 57 1.61 -4.21 7.39
N ALA A 58 1.67 -4.85 6.22
CA ALA A 58 1.18 -4.27 4.97
C ALA A 58 -0.33 -3.99 5.03
N ASP A 59 -1.13 -4.88 5.62
CA ASP A 59 -2.57 -4.67 5.77
C ASP A 59 -2.89 -3.47 6.66
N ILE A 60 -2.21 -3.34 7.80
CA ILE A 60 -2.37 -2.19 8.68
C ILE A 60 -1.99 -0.88 7.96
N ALA A 61 -0.85 -0.87 7.25
CA ALA A 61 -0.45 0.30 6.46
C ALA A 61 -1.47 0.64 5.36
N MET A 62 -2.11 -0.37 4.76
CA MET A 62 -3.16 -0.18 3.76
C MET A 62 -4.39 0.49 4.34
N TYR A 63 -4.81 0.12 5.55
CA TYR A 63 -5.88 0.83 6.26
C TYR A 63 -5.54 2.30 6.48
N LYS A 64 -4.32 2.61 6.90
CA LYS A 64 -3.88 4.02 7.02
C LYS A 64 -3.85 4.75 5.67
N ALA A 65 -3.50 4.07 4.60
CA ALA A 65 -3.59 4.64 3.26
C ALA A 65 -5.03 5.00 2.89
N LYS A 66 -6.03 4.23 3.33
CA LYS A 66 -7.45 4.55 3.16
C LYS A 66 -7.86 5.82 3.90
N ASP A 67 -7.38 6.00 5.12
CA ASP A 67 -7.67 7.20 5.92
C ASP A 67 -7.07 8.48 5.30
N LYS A 68 -5.99 8.37 4.54
CA LYS A 68 -5.39 9.49 3.78
C LYS A 68 -6.17 9.86 2.50
N GLY A 69 -7.20 9.10 2.14
CA GLY A 69 -8.04 9.31 0.96
C GLY A 69 -7.82 8.25 -0.13
N LYS A 70 -8.41 8.51 -1.30
CA LYS A 70 -8.33 7.60 -2.46
C LYS A 70 -6.98 7.72 -3.18
N ASN A 71 -6.54 6.63 -3.82
CA ASN A 71 -5.34 6.60 -4.66
C ASN A 71 -4.06 6.95 -3.89
N ASN A 72 -3.88 6.30 -2.74
CA ASN A 72 -2.78 6.49 -1.83
C ASN A 72 -2.06 5.19 -1.50
N TYR A 73 -0.84 5.33 -0.98
CA TYR A 73 -0.13 4.22 -0.35
C TYR A 73 0.61 4.70 0.90
N VAL A 74 0.88 3.76 1.80
CA VAL A 74 1.65 4.01 3.03
C VAL A 74 2.66 2.89 3.21
N LEU A 75 3.91 3.27 3.49
CA LEU A 75 4.94 2.36 3.97
C LEU A 75 4.66 2.02 5.43
N CYS A 76 4.81 0.75 5.77
CA CYS A 76 4.88 0.34 7.16
C CYS A 76 6.06 1.05 7.83
N SER A 77 5.78 1.64 8.99
CA SER A 77 6.80 2.17 9.88
C SER A 77 6.45 1.71 11.29
N ASN A 78 7.44 1.60 12.17
CA ASN A 78 7.21 1.18 13.57
C ASN A 78 6.22 2.10 14.33
N THR A 79 5.94 3.29 13.82
CA THR A 79 4.96 4.25 14.36
C THR A 79 3.51 3.89 13.97
N ILE A 80 3.30 2.89 13.12
CA ILE A 80 1.96 2.62 12.59
C ILE A 80 1.02 2.02 13.66
N TYR A 81 1.55 1.24 14.59
CA TYR A 81 0.75 0.54 15.60
C TYR A 81 0.05 1.45 16.60
N GLU A 82 0.56 2.66 16.85
CA GLU A 82 -0.02 3.57 17.85
C GLU A 82 -1.37 4.19 17.42
N GLU A 83 -1.69 4.24 16.13
CA GLU A 83 -2.91 4.93 15.65
C GLU A 83 -4.09 3.99 15.38
N VAL A 84 -3.88 2.67 15.36
CA VAL A 84 -4.92 1.68 15.00
C VAL A 84 -5.79 1.33 16.21
N GLU A 85 -5.29 1.50 17.43
CA GLU A 85 -6.03 1.24 18.68
C GLU A 85 -7.17 2.23 18.97
N PHE A 86 -7.31 3.33 18.21
CA PHE A 86 -8.28 4.39 18.52
C PHE A 86 -9.62 4.33 17.76
N LYS A 87 -9.92 3.24 17.05
CA LYS A 87 -11.18 3.13 16.27
C LYS A 87 -11.96 1.83 16.52
N ASN A 88 -12.12 1.45 17.78
CA ASN A 88 -13.17 0.49 18.21
C ASN A 88 -14.30 1.24 18.91
#